data_AF-A0A6P1CZ98-F1
#
_entry.id   AF-A0A6P1CZ98-F1
#
_cell.length_a   1.000
_cell.length_b   1.000
_cell.length_c   1.000
_cell.angle_alpha   90.00
_cell.angle_beta   90.00
_cell.angle_gamma   90.00
#
_symmetry.space_group_name_H-M   'P 1'
#
loop_
_entity.id
_entity.type
_entity.pdbx_description
1 polymer ?
#
loop_
_entity_poly.entity_id
_entity_poly.type
_entity_poly.pdbx_seq_one_letter_code
_entity_poly.pdbx_strand_id
1 'polypeptide(L)' 'MTELDAEDNKLLVLARGAMARTEGTSGAAVRDTDGRTYAAGEVKLEALRLTALQAAVAAAISSGAEGFE' A
#
# COMPACT_ATOMS: atom_id res chain seq x y z
N MET A 1 -17.62 -6.59 -14.02
CA MET A 1 -16.28 -6.15 -13.54
C MET A 1 -15.28 -6.64 -14.55
N THR A 2 -14.50 -5.74 -15.12
CA THR A 2 -13.35 -6.09 -15.95
C THR A 2 -12.38 -6.92 -15.10
N GLU A 3 -11.85 -8.00 -15.68
CA GLU A 3 -10.83 -8.80 -15.01
C GLU A 3 -9.56 -7.95 -14.89
N LEU A 4 -9.03 -7.83 -13.68
CA LEU A 4 -7.74 -7.19 -13.44
C LEU A 4 -6.64 -8.12 -13.93
N ASP A 5 -5.55 -7.55 -14.42
CA ASP A 5 -4.34 -8.36 -14.60
C ASP A 5 -3.82 -8.89 -13.25
N ALA A 6 -2.91 -9.84 -13.31
CA ALA A 6 -2.44 -10.55 -12.12
C ALA A 6 -1.70 -9.64 -11.13
N GLU A 7 -0.98 -8.61 -11.60
CA GLU A 7 -0.19 -7.71 -10.76
C GLU A 7 -1.10 -6.67 -10.08
N ASP A 8 -2.07 -6.12 -10.80
CA ASP A 8 -3.10 -5.24 -10.24
C ASP A 8 -3.95 -5.98 -9.22
N ASN A 9 -4.33 -7.22 -9.53
CA ASN A 9 -5.09 -8.05 -8.59
C ASN A 9 -4.27 -8.37 -7.33
N LYS A 10 -2.96 -8.59 -7.47
CA LYS A 10 -2.06 -8.78 -6.32
C LYS A 10 -2.00 -7.53 -5.44
N LEU A 11 -1.91 -6.33 -6.03
CA LEU A 11 -1.97 -5.07 -5.27
C LEU A 11 -3.29 -4.93 -4.51
N LEU A 12 -4.41 -5.26 -5.15
CA LEU A 12 -5.73 -5.23 -4.52
C LEU A 12 -5.82 -6.19 -3.32
N VAL A 13 -5.33 -7.42 -3.48
CA VAL A 13 -5.30 -8.43 -2.40
C VAL A 13 -4.45 -7.94 -1.22
N LEU A 14 -3.27 -7.39 -1.49
CA LEU A 14 -2.36 -6.91 -0.44
C LEU A 14 -2.92 -5.68 0.29
N ALA A 15 -3.53 -4.74 -0.44
CA ALA A 15 -4.19 -3.57 0.15
C ALA A 15 -5.33 -3.99 1.10
N ARG A 16 -6.19 -4.94 0.68
CA ARG A 16 -7.25 -5.51 1.53
C ARG A 16 -6.70 -6.22 2.75
N GLY A 17 -5.62 -7.00 2.58
CA GLY A 17 -4.95 -7.67 3.67
C GLY A 17 -4.35 -6.68 4.69
N ALA A 18 -3.73 -5.59 4.23
CA ALA A 18 -3.19 -4.55 5.10
C ALA A 18 -4.29 -3.83 5.90
N MET A 19 -5.39 -3.45 5.24
CA MET A 19 -6.57 -2.89 5.89
C MET A 19 -7.07 -3.81 7.01
N ALA A 20 -7.30 -5.09 6.70
CA ALA A 20 -7.81 -6.08 7.64
C ALA A 20 -6.88 -6.29 8.86
N ARG A 21 -5.56 -6.35 8.66
CA ARG A 21 -4.59 -6.52 9.75
C ARG A 21 -4.55 -5.33 10.72
N THR A 22 -4.79 -4.12 10.22
CA THR A 22 -4.80 -2.90 11.03
C THR A 22 -6.15 -2.59 11.66
N GLU A 23 -7.18 -3.39 11.36
CA GLU A 23 -8.58 -3.09 11.69
C GLU A 23 -9.01 -1.68 11.23
N GLY A 24 -8.35 -1.19 10.17
CA GLY A 24 -8.54 0.15 9.62
C GLY A 24 -9.68 0.22 8.62
N THR A 25 -10.03 1.45 8.25
CA THR A 25 -11.04 1.75 7.21
C THR A 25 -10.45 1.79 5.79
N SER A 26 -9.13 1.76 5.67
CA SER A 26 -8.44 1.77 4.38
C SER A 26 -7.12 0.99 4.41
N GLY A 27 -6.72 0.49 3.24
CA GLY A 27 -5.42 -0.12 2.99
C GLY A 27 -4.97 0.21 1.58
N ALA A 28 -3.66 0.25 1.36
CA ALA A 28 -3.07 0.54 0.07
C ALA A 28 -1.89 -0.39 -0.18
N ALA A 29 -1.60 -0.64 -1.45
CA ALA A 29 -0.39 -1.30 -1.90
C ALA A 29 0.16 -0.56 -3.12
N VAL A 30 1.47 -0.38 -3.17
CA VAL A 30 2.19 0.19 -4.32
C VAL A 30 3.29 -0.75 -4.76
N ARG A 31 3.60 -0.74 -6.05
CA ARG A 31 4.72 -1.48 -6.64
C ARG A 31 5.74 -0.49 -7.19
N ASP A 32 7.00 -0.72 -6.86
CA ASP A 32 8.08 0.07 -7.44
C ASP A 32 8.56 -0.50 -8.78
N THR A 33 9.40 0.27 -9.47
CA THR A 33 9.96 -0.10 -10.78
C THR A 33 10.87 -1.34 -10.75
N ASP A 34 11.31 -1.77 -9.57
CA ASP A 34 12.11 -2.99 -9.37
C ASP A 34 11.20 -4.20 -9.06
N GLY A 35 9.89 -4.00 -9.02
CA GLY A 35 8.88 -5.02 -8.76
C GLY A 35 8.63 -5.32 -7.28
N ARG A 36 9.22 -4.58 -6.34
CA ARG A 36 8.96 -4.72 -4.89
C ARG A 36 7.59 -4.15 -4.56
N THR A 37 6.87 -4.78 -3.64
CA THR A 37 5.53 -4.34 -3.24
C THR A 37 5.51 -3.89 -1.79
N TYR A 38 4.87 -2.74 -1.54
CA TYR A 38 4.74 -2.14 -0.22
C TYR A 38 3.26 -1.95 0.08
N ALA A 39 2.79 -2.56 1.17
CA ALA A 39 1.39 -2.47 1.58
C ALA A 39 1.26 -1.95 3.01
N ALA A 40 0.34 -1.02 3.21
CA ALA A 40 0.11 -0.38 4.51
C ALA A 40 -1.38 -0.12 4.76
N GLY A 41 -1.75 -0.12 6.04
CA GLY A 41 -2.98 0.50 6.51
C GLY A 41 -2.76 1.99 6.81
N GLU A 42 -3.82 2.69 7.19
CA GLU A 42 -3.73 4.07 7.66
C GLU A 42 -3.07 4.19 9.05
N VAL A 43 -2.48 5.36 9.31
CA VAL A 43 -1.95 5.71 10.64
C VAL A 43 -2.88 6.72 11.27
N LYS A 44 -3.44 6.40 12.44
CA LYS A 44 -4.43 7.22 13.17
C LYS A 44 -3.93 7.59 14.58
N LEU A 45 -2.68 8.01 14.70
CA LEU A 45 -2.14 8.53 15.96
C LEU A 45 -2.46 10.02 16.11
N GLU A 46 -2.40 10.54 17.33
CA GLU A 46 -2.60 11.97 17.58
C GLU A 46 -1.48 12.82 16.96
N ALA A 47 -0.23 12.39 17.15
CA ALA A 47 0.97 13.09 16.68
C ALA A 47 1.24 12.92 15.17
N LEU A 48 0.67 11.90 14.53
CA LEU A 48 0.89 11.61 13.11
C LEU A 48 -0.30 10.88 12.51
N ARG A 49 -0.85 11.45 11.44
CA ARG A 49 -1.93 10.86 10.66
C ARG A 49 -1.50 10.71 9.22
N LEU A 50 -1.59 9.48 8.70
CA LEU A 50 -1.28 9.16 7.32
C LEU A 50 -2.43 8.37 6.72
N THR A 51 -2.82 8.70 5.49
CA THR A 51 -3.65 7.79 4.70
C THR A 51 -2.89 6.50 4.43
N ALA A 52 -3.59 5.41 4.11
CA ALA A 52 -2.95 4.15 3.76
C ALA A 52 -1.96 4.30 2.58
N LEU A 53 -2.31 5.12 1.57
CA LEU A 53 -1.41 5.41 0.45
C LEU A 53 -0.15 6.15 0.91
N GLN A 54 -0.28 7.18 1.76
CA GLN A 54 0.87 7.90 2.30
C GLN A 54 1.80 6.97 3.07
N ALA A 55 1.25 6.06 3.87
CA ALA A 55 2.04 5.08 4.63
C ALA A 55 2.76 4.09 3.70
N ALA A 56 2.09 3.59 2.66
CA ALA A 56 2.69 2.67 1.68
C ALA A 56 3.82 3.35 0.88
N VAL A 57 3.61 4.59 0.41
CA VAL A 57 4.63 5.38 -0.28
C VAL A 57 5.80 5.70 0.65
N ALA A 58 5.53 6.08 1.91
CA ALA A 58 6.59 6.33 2.89
C ALA A 58 7.44 5.08 3.12
N ALA A 59 6.82 3.90 3.25
CA ALA A 59 7.53 2.63 3.38
C ALA A 59 8.39 2.32 2.14
N ALA A 60 7.85 2.56 0.94
CA ALA A 60 8.57 2.34 -0.31
C ALA A 60 9.80 3.26 -0.46
N ILE A 61 9.60 4.58 -0.35
CA ILE A 61 10.68 5.57 -0.54
C ILE A 61 11.76 5.42 0.55
N SER A 62 11.37 5.19 1.81
CA SER A 62 12.36 4.94 2.88
C SER A 62 13.13 3.63 2.72
N SER A 63 12.61 2.69 1.94
CA SER A 63 13.27 1.43 1.57
C SER A 63 14.05 1.53 0.24
N GLY A 64 14.18 2.73 -0.33
CA GLY A 64 14.95 2.96 -1.56
C GLY A 64 14.20 2.64 -2.86
N ALA A 65 12.88 2.77 -2.90
CA ALA A 65 12.16 2.82 -4.18
C ALA A 65 12.46 4.15 -4.89
N GLU A 66 12.87 4.10 -6.16
CA GLU A 66 13.19 5.28 -6.97
C GLU A 66 12.00 5.79 -7.79
N GLY A 67 10.98 4.94 -7.99
CA GLY A 67 9.78 5.25 -8.75
C GLY A 67 8.68 4.20 -8.55
N PHE A 68 7.51 4.44 -9.12
CA PHE A 68 6.35 3.55 -9.08
C PHE A 68 5.84 3.26 -10.49
N GLU A 69 5.19 2.11 -10.66
CA GLU A 69 4.47 1.72 -11.89
C GLU A 69 3.11 2.43 -11.99
#